data_AF-A0A109QWM3-F1
#
_entry.id   AF-A0A109QWM3-F1
#
_cell.length_a   1.000
_cell.length_b   1.000
_cell.length_c   1.000
_cell.angle_alpha   90.00
_cell.angle_beta   90.00
_cell.angle_gamma   90.00
#
_symmetry.space_group_name_H-M   'P 1'
#
loop_
_entity.id
_entity.type
_entity.pdbx_description
1 polymer ?
#
loop_
_entity_poly.entity_id
_entity_poly.type
_entity_poly.pdbx_seq_one_letter_code
_entity_poly.pdbx_strand_id
1 'polypeptide(L)'
;MAEGLVGRVTMRYRPNVDGNLDPGEIVWTWVPYEEHDGRGKDRPVLIVAGGSGTALLAVQLTSKGHDGDPEQVAIGSGSWDSSGRAGWVKIDRVTKALRARHGWT
;
A
#
# COMPACT_ATOMS: atom_id res chain seq x y z
N MET A 1 10.98 21.87 -6.20
CA MET A 1 10.58 20.46 -6.03
C MET A 1 9.35 20.26 -6.90
N ALA A 2 9.45 19.53 -8.01
CA ALA A 2 8.28 19.33 -8.88
C ALA A 2 7.30 18.39 -8.18
N GLU A 3 6.09 18.86 -7.89
CA GLU A 3 4.98 17.98 -7.51
C GLU A 3 4.69 17.05 -8.70
N GLY A 4 5.22 15.83 -8.63
CA GLY A 4 5.02 14.85 -9.68
C GLY A 4 3.56 14.46 -9.74
N LEU A 5 2.84 14.97 -10.74
CA LEU A 5 1.48 14.53 -11.07
C LEU A 5 1.47 13.00 -11.24
N VAL A 6 0.51 12.32 -10.63
CA VAL A 6 0.37 10.85 -10.68
C VAL A 6 0.01 10.37 -12.11
N GLY A 7 -0.42 11.29 -12.98
CA GLY A 7 -0.92 10.97 -14.33
C GLY A 7 -2.23 10.19 -14.26
N ARG A 8 -2.65 9.62 -15.40
CA ARG A 8 -3.83 8.76 -15.45
C ARG A 8 -3.53 7.44 -14.73
N VAL A 9 -4.39 7.06 -13.79
CA VAL A 9 -4.32 5.77 -13.08
C VAL A 9 -5.47 4.86 -13.47
N THR A 10 -5.24 3.55 -13.39
CA THR A 10 -6.29 2.56 -13.58
C THR A 10 -6.37 1.67 -12.35
N MET A 11 -7.51 1.71 -11.65
CA MET A 11 -7.80 0.76 -10.58
C MET A 11 -8.23 -0.58 -11.18
N ARG A 12 -7.58 -1.66 -10.76
CA ARG A 12 -7.88 -3.04 -11.17
C ARG A 12 -7.60 -3.98 -10.00
N TYR A 13 -8.23 -5.15 -10.03
CA TYR A 13 -7.86 -6.27 -9.18
C TYR A 13 -7.30 -7.38 -10.06
N ARG A 14 -5.98 -7.56 -10.03
CA ARG A 14 -5.23 -8.60 -10.77
C ARG A 14 -3.94 -8.95 -10.03
N PRO A 15 -4.03 -9.49 -8.79
CA PRO A 15 -2.84 -9.91 -8.06
C PRO A 15 -2.12 -11.03 -8.81
N ASN A 16 -0.78 -10.97 -8.87
CA ASN A 16 0.04 -11.97 -9.54
C ASN A 16 1.44 -12.00 -8.91
N VAL A 17 1.71 -13.03 -8.11
CA VAL A 17 2.96 -13.17 -7.35
C VAL A 17 4.10 -13.58 -8.28
N ASP A 18 4.57 -12.66 -9.12
CA ASP A 18 5.65 -12.84 -10.10
C ASP A 18 6.91 -12.02 -9.80
N GLY A 19 6.90 -11.31 -8.66
CA GLY A 19 7.97 -10.41 -8.22
C GLY A 19 7.76 -8.95 -8.63
N ASN A 20 6.76 -8.66 -9.46
CA ASN A 20 6.25 -7.31 -9.66
C ASN A 20 5.24 -6.94 -8.57
N LEU A 21 5.03 -5.63 -8.41
CA LEU A 21 3.94 -5.11 -7.60
C LEU A 21 2.71 -4.93 -8.48
N ASP A 22 1.65 -5.68 -8.21
CA ASP A 22 0.41 -5.64 -8.97
C ASP A 22 -0.81 -5.20 -8.15
N PRO A 23 -1.79 -4.51 -8.77
CA PRO A 23 -3.03 -4.14 -8.08
C PRO A 23 -3.77 -5.35 -7.51
N GLY A 24 -4.06 -5.30 -6.20
CA GLY A 24 -4.63 -6.40 -5.43
C GLY A 24 -3.63 -7.09 -4.49
N GLU A 25 -2.34 -6.80 -4.59
CA GLU A 25 -1.32 -7.39 -3.73
C GLU A 25 -1.09 -6.58 -2.46
N ILE A 26 -0.81 -7.29 -1.36
CA ILE A 26 -0.36 -6.71 -0.09
C ILE A 26 1.14 -6.92 0.01
N VAL A 27 1.89 -5.83 0.14
CA VAL A 27 3.35 -5.85 0.22
C VAL A 27 3.86 -5.00 1.37
N TRP A 28 4.99 -5.39 1.94
CA TRP A 28 5.68 -4.56 2.92
C TRP A 28 6.56 -3.54 2.23
N THR A 29 6.46 -2.29 2.67
CA THR A 29 7.30 -1.21 2.16
C THR A 29 7.45 -0.12 3.20
N TRP A 30 8.43 0.75 2.98
CA TRP A 30 8.61 1.95 3.77
C TRP A 30 7.51 2.96 3.47
N VAL A 31 6.79 3.39 4.50
CA VAL A 31 5.72 4.39 4.38
C VAL A 31 6.10 5.64 5.17
N PRO A 32 6.13 6.83 4.51
CA PRO A 32 6.42 8.09 5.20
C PRO A 32 5.31 8.44 6.18
N TYR A 33 5.67 9.10 7.29
CA TYR A 33 4.68 9.74 8.14
C TYR A 33 4.04 10.95 7.44
N GLU A 34 2.94 11.45 7.99
CA GLU A 34 2.12 12.52 7.37
C GLU A 34 2.81 13.87 7.40
N GLU A 35 3.69 14.05 8.37
CA GLU A 35 4.51 15.24 8.56
C GLU A 35 5.51 15.45 7.41
N HIS A 36 5.74 14.41 6.58
CA HIS A 36 6.67 14.44 5.46
C HIS A 36 8.08 14.90 5.84
N ASP A 37 8.49 14.61 7.08
CA ASP A 37 9.76 15.04 7.70
C ASP A 37 10.92 14.06 7.48
N GLY A 38 10.76 13.15 6.51
CA GLY A 38 11.73 12.09 6.21
C GLY A 38 11.65 10.87 7.12
N ARG A 39 10.83 10.91 8.19
CA ARG A 39 10.55 9.71 8.99
C ARG A 39 9.47 8.87 8.33
N GLY A 40 9.52 7.59 8.65
CA GLY A 40 8.57 6.60 8.18
C GLY A 40 8.78 5.29 8.92
N LYS A 41 8.00 4.28 8.55
CA LYS A 41 8.19 2.92 9.04
C LYS A 41 7.75 1.92 8.00
N ASP A 42 8.26 0.70 8.10
CA ASP A 42 7.78 -0.39 7.27
C ASP A 42 6.36 -0.78 7.68
N ARG A 43 5.48 -0.86 6.69
CA ARG A 43 4.09 -1.24 6.85
C ARG A 43 3.65 -2.11 5.68
N PRO A 44 2.69 -3.01 5.90
CA PRO A 44 1.98 -3.61 4.79
C PRO A 44 1.09 -2.53 4.13
N VAL A 45 1.08 -2.53 2.80
CA VAL A 45 0.23 -1.68 1.96
C VAL A 45 -0.45 -2.53 0.91
N LEU A 46 -1.68 -2.19 0.54
CA LEU A 46 -2.39 -2.79 -0.59
C LEU A 46 -2.15 -1.92 -1.83
N ILE A 47 -1.63 -2.51 -2.91
CA ILE A 47 -1.52 -1.84 -4.21
C ILE A 47 -2.92 -1.74 -4.84
N VAL A 48 -3.35 -0.53 -5.17
CA VAL A 48 -4.71 -0.27 -5.69
C VAL A 48 -4.74 0.17 -7.15
N ALA A 49 -3.63 0.74 -7.66
CA ALA A 49 -3.54 1.17 -9.05
C ALA A 49 -2.10 1.24 -9.56
N GLY A 50 -1.97 1.05 -10.86
CA GLY A 50 -0.78 1.44 -11.63
C GLY A 50 -1.02 2.72 -12.43
N GLY A 51 0.01 3.55 -12.54
CA GLY A 51 0.08 4.72 -13.42
C GLY A 51 1.04 4.53 -14.58
N SER A 52 1.28 5.60 -15.34
CA SER A 52 2.33 5.62 -16.36
C SER A 52 3.72 5.50 -15.73
N GLY A 53 4.58 4.64 -16.30
CA GLY A 53 5.94 4.43 -15.80
C GLY A 53 5.99 3.57 -14.54
N THR A 54 6.72 4.02 -13.51
CA THR A 54 6.93 3.27 -12.25
C THR A 54 6.00 3.71 -11.11
N ALA A 55 5.06 4.62 -11.38
CA ALA A 55 4.14 5.13 -10.37
C ALA A 55 3.10 4.06 -10.00
N LEU A 56 3.11 3.66 -8.73
CA LEU A 56 2.07 2.82 -8.13
C LEU A 56 1.37 3.61 -7.03
N LEU A 57 0.08 3.33 -6.85
CA LEU A 57 -0.69 3.83 -5.73
C LEU A 57 -1.01 2.70 -4.76
N ALA A 58 -0.92 3.00 -3.48
CA ALA A 58 -1.18 2.07 -2.42
C ALA A 58 -1.94 2.72 -1.26
N VAL A 59 -2.61 1.89 -0.48
CA VAL A 59 -3.32 2.27 0.76
C VAL A 59 -2.73 1.48 1.92
N GLN A 60 -2.64 2.12 3.09
CA GLN A 60 -1.94 1.54 4.24
C GLN A 60 -2.81 0.51 4.96
N LEU A 61 -2.18 -0.55 5.47
CA LEU A 61 -2.83 -1.47 6.41
C LEU A 61 -2.51 -1.09 7.87
N THR A 62 -3.46 -1.41 8.74
CA THR A 62 -3.32 -1.31 10.19
C THR A 62 -3.91 -2.54 10.87
N SER A 63 -3.31 -2.96 11.98
CA SER A 63 -3.88 -4.00 12.87
C SER A 63 -4.67 -3.38 14.04
N LYS A 64 -4.86 -2.05 14.03
CA LYS A 64 -5.54 -1.28 15.09
C LYS A 64 -6.86 -0.68 14.59
N GLY A 65 -7.54 -1.36 13.66
CA GLY A 65 -8.78 -0.81 13.14
C GLY A 65 -9.93 -0.89 14.13
N HIS A 66 -10.98 -0.14 13.82
CA HIS A 66 -12.18 -0.05 14.64
C HIS A 66 -13.38 -0.44 13.79
N ASP A 67 -14.14 -1.44 14.25
CA ASP A 67 -15.33 -1.87 13.52
C ASP A 67 -16.35 -0.73 13.46
N GLY A 68 -16.87 -0.48 12.24
CA GLY A 68 -17.81 0.60 11.97
C GLY A 68 -17.18 1.94 11.58
N ASP A 69 -15.86 2.06 11.58
CA ASP A 69 -15.17 3.21 10.98
C ASP A 69 -15.30 3.14 9.44
N PRO A 70 -16.00 4.09 8.78
CA PRO A 70 -16.21 4.06 7.33
C PRO A 70 -14.92 4.23 6.52
N GLU A 71 -13.84 4.73 7.14
CA GLU A 71 -12.54 4.91 6.50
C GLU A 71 -11.64 3.68 6.64
N GLN A 72 -12.13 2.63 7.31
CA GLN A 72 -11.37 1.41 7.56
C GLN A 72 -12.12 0.17 7.12
N VAL A 73 -11.65 -0.45 6.04
CA VAL A 73 -12.25 -1.66 5.49
C VAL A 73 -11.53 -2.87 6.08
N ALA A 74 -12.26 -3.71 6.82
CA ALA A 74 -11.73 -4.96 7.35
C ALA A 74 -11.37 -5.92 6.20
N ILE A 75 -10.17 -6.50 6.26
CA ILE A 75 -9.69 -7.50 5.28
C ILE A 75 -9.33 -8.84 5.92
N GLY A 76 -9.56 -8.98 7.22
CA GLY A 76 -9.20 -10.18 7.97
C GLY A 76 -7.68 -10.32 8.15
N SER A 77 -7.22 -11.54 8.39
CA SER A 77 -5.80 -11.89 8.51
C SER A 77 -5.27 -12.54 7.24
N GLY A 78 -3.96 -12.59 7.08
CA GLY A 78 -3.32 -13.34 6.01
C GLY A 78 -1.80 -13.32 6.09
N SER A 79 -1.16 -13.93 5.09
CA SER A 79 0.28 -14.23 5.08
C SER A 79 1.19 -13.02 5.18
N TRP A 80 0.67 -11.81 4.95
CA TRP A 80 1.44 -10.57 5.10
C TRP A 80 1.75 -10.23 6.56
N ASP A 81 0.98 -10.69 7.55
CA ASP A 81 1.32 -10.51 8.97
C ASP A 81 1.69 -11.86 9.57
N SER A 82 2.96 -12.05 9.90
CA SER A 82 3.46 -13.29 10.52
C SER A 82 2.82 -13.59 11.88
N SER A 83 2.28 -12.57 12.55
CA SER A 83 1.52 -12.73 13.81
C SER A 83 0.06 -13.12 13.58
N GLY A 84 -0.39 -13.22 12.32
CA GLY A 84 -1.74 -13.66 11.95
C GLY A 84 -2.87 -12.72 12.41
N ARG A 85 -2.56 -11.45 12.72
CA ARG A 85 -3.58 -10.51 13.20
C ARG A 85 -4.54 -10.12 12.08
N ALA A 86 -5.78 -9.86 12.47
CA ALA A 86 -6.73 -9.19 11.58
C ALA A 86 -6.22 -7.77 11.24
N GLY A 87 -6.46 -7.35 10.01
CA GLY A 87 -6.07 -6.06 9.48
C GLY A 87 -7.23 -5.31 8.83
N TRP A 88 -7.04 -4.01 8.73
CA TRP A 88 -7.91 -3.07 8.05
C TRP A 88 -7.10 -2.27 7.03
N VAL A 89 -7.71 -1.98 5.89
CA VAL A 89 -7.21 -1.03 4.90
C VAL A 89 -7.75 0.35 5.24
N LYS A 90 -6.84 1.33 5.34
CA LYS A 90 -7.16 2.75 5.52
C LYS A 90 -7.43 3.40 4.16
N ILE A 91 -8.69 3.74 3.87
CA ILE A 91 -9.12 4.26 2.56
C ILE A 91 -9.21 5.78 2.49
N ASP A 92 -9.07 6.46 3.63
CA ASP A 92 -8.92 7.91 3.75
C ASP A 92 -7.63 8.43 3.09
N ARG A 93 -6.62 7.57 2.91
CA ARG A 93 -5.30 7.98 2.45
C ARG A 93 -4.68 7.05 1.41
N VAL A 94 -4.34 7.64 0.27
CA VAL A 94 -3.56 7.00 -0.81
C VAL A 94 -2.13 7.54 -0.80
N THR A 95 -1.14 6.65 -0.88
CA THR A 95 0.29 6.99 -1.00
C THR A 95 0.87 6.45 -2.30
N LYS A 96 1.96 7.07 -2.76
CA LYS A 96 2.79 6.49 -3.82
C LYS A 96 3.56 5.31 -3.25
N ALA A 97 3.52 4.18 -3.95
CA ALA A 97 4.46 3.10 -3.76
C ALA A 97 5.53 3.19 -4.86
N LEU A 98 6.77 2.97 -4.48
CA LEU A 98 7.86 2.80 -5.43
C LEU A 98 8.01 1.30 -5.68
N ARG A 99 8.08 0.89 -6.95
CA ARG A 99 8.67 -0.42 -7.27
C ARG A 99 10.06 -0.43 -6.66
N ALA A 100 10.34 -1.39 -5.79
CA ALA A 100 11.64 -1.50 -5.17
C ALA A 100 12.71 -1.49 -6.27
N ARG A 101 13.77 -0.70 -6.09
CA ARG A 101 15.02 -0.94 -6.82
C ARG A 101 15.51 -2.29 -6.30
N HIS A 102 15.77 -3.24 -7.19
CA HIS A 102 16.25 -4.59 -6.91
C HIS A 102 17.03 -4.73 -5.59
N GLY A 103 16.66 -5.68 -4.73
CA GLY A 103 17.51 -6.02 -3.57
C GLY A 103 16.89 -6.74 -2.37
N TRP A 104 15.77 -7.46 -2.48
CA TRP A 104 15.26 -8.26 -1.36
C TRP A 104 14.88 -9.67 -1.83
N THR A 105 15.77 -10.62 -1.54
CA THR A 105 15.52 -12.07 -1.49
C THR A 105 15.15 -12.48 -0.09
#